data_AF-A0A6V7IKL7-F1
#
_entry.id   AF-A0A6V7IKL7-F1
#
_cell.length_a   1.000
_cell.length_b   1.000
_cell.length_c   1.000
_cell.angle_alpha   90.00
_cell.angle_beta   90.00
_cell.angle_gamma   90.00
#
_symmetry.space_group_name_H-M   'P 1'
#
loop_
_entity.id
_entity.type
_entity.pdbx_description
1 polymer ?
#
loop_
_entity_poly.entity_id
_entity_poly.type
_entity_poly.pdbx_seq_one_letter_code
_entity_poly.pdbx_strand_id
1 'polypeptide(L)' 'VFRHGDRTPGGGPSESFPTNPYANSTFEPYGRGQLTN' A
#
# COMPACT_ATOMS: atom_id res chain seq x y z
N VAL A 1 7.49 7.15 20.64
CA VAL A 1 6.38 6.57 19.84
C VAL A 1 6.99 6.08 18.54
N PHE A 2 6.93 4.78 18.27
CA PHE A 2 7.51 4.19 17.06
C PHE A 2 6.44 4.04 15.97
N ARG A 3 6.85 4.15 14.71
CA ARG A 3 6.02 3.81 13.55
C ARG A 3 6.39 2.43 13.03
N HIS A 4 5.48 1.86 12.25
CA HIS A 4 5.73 0.66 11.47
C HIS A 4 6.82 0.92 10.41
N GLY A 5 7.44 -0.16 9.92
CA GLY A 5 8.36 -0.11 8.78
C GLY A 5 7.67 0.19 7.45
N ASP A 6 8.39 0.02 6.35
CA ASP A 6 7.83 0.23 5.02
C ASP A 6 6.71 -0.77 4.71
N ARG A 7 5.62 -0.26 4.11
CA ARG A 7 4.44 -1.06 3.78
C ARG A 7 3.85 -0.66 2.45
N THR A 8 3.16 -1.59 1.81
CA THR A 8 2.41 -1.32 0.58
C THR A 8 1.27 -0.34 0.84
N PRO A 9 0.82 0.42 -0.18
CA PRO A 9 -0.33 1.32 -0.03
C PRO A 9 -1.57 0.56 0.42
N GLY A 10 -2.29 1.08 1.41
CA GLY A 10 -3.64 0.62 1.69
C GLY A 10 -4.58 1.15 0.61
N GLY A 11 -5.56 0.35 0.19
CA GLY A 11 -6.45 0.70 -0.92
C GLY A 11 -7.42 1.88 -0.67
N GLY A 12 -7.18 2.66 0.38
CA GLY A 12 -8.04 3.77 0.77
C GLY A 12 -7.81 5.04 -0.07
N PRO A 13 -8.80 5.95 -0.11
CA PRO A 13 -8.70 7.22 -0.84
C PRO A 13 -7.67 8.19 -0.23
N SER A 14 -7.27 7.99 1.03
CA SER A 14 -6.22 8.80 1.68
C SER A 14 -4.80 8.32 1.39
N GLU A 15 -4.66 7.14 0.81
CA GLU A 15 -3.38 6.48 0.51
C GLU A 15 -3.18 6.25 -1.00
N SER A 16 -4.15 6.66 -1.81
CA SER A 16 -4.13 6.54 -3.26
C SER A 16 -4.78 7.77 -3.90
N PHE A 17 -4.48 8.00 -5.18
CA PHE A 17 -5.06 9.08 -5.96
C PHE A 17 -5.75 8.51 -7.21
N PRO A 18 -6.74 9.21 -7.81
CA PRO A 18 -7.59 8.64 -8.87
C PRO A 18 -6.83 8.14 -10.10
N THR A 19 -5.67 8.72 -10.41
CA THR A 19 -4.82 8.34 -11.55
C THR A 19 -3.66 7.41 -11.17
N ASN A 20 -3.72 6.77 -10.00
CA ASN A 20 -2.65 5.89 -9.53
C ASN A 20 -2.47 4.70 -10.50
N PRO A 21 -1.29 4.52 -11.12
CA PRO A 21 -1.04 3.41 -12.04
C PRO A 21 -1.11 2.04 -11.34
N TYR A 22 -0.94 2.01 -10.02
CA TYR A 22 -1.03 0.80 -9.19
C TYR A 22 -2.41 0.58 -8.58
N ALA A 23 -3.45 1.32 -9.02
CA ALA A 23 -4.82 1.18 -8.52
C ALA A 23 -5.39 -0.23 -8.71
N ASN A 24 -4.89 -0.99 -9.70
CA ASN A 24 -5.28 -2.38 -9.96
C ASN A 24 -4.20 -3.40 -9.54
N SER A 25 -3.11 -2.95 -8.92
CA SER A 25 -2.07 -3.86 -8.41
C SER A 25 -2.54 -4.57 -7.14
N THR A 26 -2.27 -5.86 -7.07
CA THR A 26 -2.52 -6.72 -5.90
C THR A 26 -1.39 -6.65 -4.88
N PHE A 27 -0.20 -6.17 -5.29
CA PHE A 27 1.01 -6.08 -4.46
C PHE A 27 1.47 -7.42 -3.86
N GLU A 28 1.34 -8.51 -4.62
CA GLU A 28 1.81 -9.83 -4.19
C GLU A 28 3.35 -9.89 -4.04
N PRO A 29 3.87 -10.71 -3.11
CA PRO A 29 3.15 -11.65 -2.23
C PRO A 29 2.58 -11.00 -0.96
N TYR A 30 2.90 -9.74 -0.68
CA TYR A 30 2.57 -9.10 0.59
C TYR A 30 1.09 -8.70 0.67
N GLY A 31 0.51 -8.18 -0.42
CA GLY A 31 -0.84 -7.61 -0.42
C GLY A 31 -0.85 -6.13 -0.01
N ARG A 32 -2.01 -5.48 -0.06
CA ARG A 32 -2.17 -4.04 0.28
C ARG A 32 -2.07 -3.79 1.79
N GLY A 33 -1.43 -2.68 2.16
CA GLY A 33 -1.25 -2.26 3.55
C GLY A 33 -0.28 -3.13 4.38
N GLN A 34 0.41 -4.10 3.77
CA GLN A 34 1.28 -5.05 4.48
C GLN A 34 2.74 -4.59 4.50
N LEU A 35 3.46 -4.93 5.58
CA LEU A 35 4.89 -4.66 5.73
C LEU A 35 5.69 -5.44 4.68
N THR A 36 6.69 -4.80 4.10
CA THR A 36 7.62 -5.41 3.14
C THR A 36 8.97 -5.68 3.80
N ASN A 37 9.67 -6.73 3.34
CA ASN A 37 11.02 -7.10 3.79
C ASN A 37 12.11 -6.68 2.81
#